data_AF-Q4PSX8-F1
#
_entry.id   AF-Q4PSX8-F1
#
_cell.length_a   1.000
_cell.length_b   1.000
_cell.length_c   1.000
_cell.angle_alpha   90.00
_cell.angle_beta   90.00
_cell.angle_gamma   90.00
#
_symmetry.space_group_name_H-M   'P 1'
#
loop_
_entity.id
_entity.type
_entity.pdbx_description
1 polymer ?
#
loop_
_entity_poly.entity_id
_entity_poly.type
_entity_poly.pdbx_seq_one_letter_code
_entity_poly.pdbx_strand_id
1 'polypeptide(L)'
;MEDEGAMKKQNEVAMILSWHLFSTVAKHSNNVFSPASITAVFTMMASGPGSSLISDQILSFLGSSSIDELNSVFRVITTVFADGSNIGGPTIKVANGAWIDQSFSIDSSSKNLFENFFKAD
;
A
#
# COMPACT_ATOMS: atom_id res chain seq x y z
N MET A 1 13.52 -12.03 -7.81
CA MET A 1 13.19 -13.41 -7.37
C MET A 1 12.56 -13.37 -5.97
N GLU A 2 13.13 -12.66 -5.00
CA GLU A 2 12.54 -12.48 -3.67
C GLU A 2 11.24 -11.67 -3.70
N ASP A 3 11.22 -10.52 -4.40
CA ASP A 3 10.01 -9.70 -4.55
C ASP A 3 8.85 -10.41 -5.27
N GLU A 4 9.16 -11.36 -6.17
CA GLU A 4 8.13 -12.07 -6.94
C GLU A 4 7.29 -12.98 -6.04
N GLY A 5 7.94 -13.64 -5.08
CA GLY A 5 7.25 -14.43 -4.06
C GLY A 5 6.37 -13.56 -3.16
N ALA A 6 6.88 -12.42 -2.72
CA ALA A 6 6.14 -11.48 -1.89
C ALA A 6 4.93 -10.87 -2.64
N MET A 7 5.12 -10.45 -3.90
CA MET A 7 4.04 -9.96 -4.76
C MET A 7 2.94 -11.00 -4.97
N LYS A 8 3.31 -12.27 -5.14
CA LYS A 8 2.33 -13.35 -5.28
C LYS A 8 1.42 -13.46 -4.06
N LYS A 9 1.99 -13.42 -2.85
CA LYS A 9 1.20 -13.44 -1.60
C LYS A 9 0.28 -12.23 -1.49
N GLN A 10 0.78 -11.04 -1.83
CA GLN A 10 -0.06 -9.83 -1.80
C GLN A 10 -1.18 -9.87 -2.85
N ASN A 11 -0.96 -10.49 -4.01
CA ASN A 11 -2.01 -10.73 -5.00
C ASN A 11 -3.05 -11.74 -4.51
N GLU A 12 -2.65 -12.77 -3.74
CA GLU A 12 -3.60 -13.68 -3.10
C GLU A 12 -4.50 -12.93 -2.09
N VAL A 13 -3.91 -12.03 -1.28
CA VAL A 13 -4.68 -11.15 -0.37
C VAL A 13 -5.61 -10.22 -1.14
N ALA A 14 -5.14 -9.64 -2.25
CA ALA A 14 -5.97 -8.82 -3.13
C ALA A 14 -7.18 -9.58 -3.69
N MET A 15 -7.01 -10.86 -4.05
CA MET A 15 -8.10 -11.72 -4.52
C MET A 15 -9.09 -12.03 -3.41
N ILE A 16 -8.62 -12.31 -2.20
CA ILE A 16 -9.47 -12.54 -1.01
C ILE A 16 -10.29 -11.28 -0.69
N LEU A 17 -9.66 -10.11 -0.70
CA LEU A 17 -10.31 -8.82 -0.49
C LEU A 17 -11.36 -8.54 -1.57
N SER A 18 -11.01 -8.76 -2.84
CA SER A 18 -11.93 -8.62 -3.98
C SER A 18 -13.15 -9.53 -3.81
N TRP A 19 -12.92 -10.80 -3.49
CA TRP A 19 -13.97 -11.77 -3.26
C TRP A 19 -14.89 -11.33 -2.12
N HIS A 20 -14.31 -10.91 -0.99
CA HIS A 20 -15.07 -10.44 0.16
C HIS A 20 -15.94 -9.24 -0.20
N LEU A 21 -15.35 -8.23 -0.85
CA LEU A 21 -16.06 -7.02 -1.29
C LEU A 21 -17.24 -7.39 -2.19
N PHE A 22 -16.98 -8.11 -3.29
CA PHE A 22 -17.98 -8.45 -4.30
C PHE A 22 -19.07 -9.41 -3.80
N SER A 23 -18.77 -10.23 -2.80
CA SER A 23 -19.73 -11.18 -2.23
C SER A 23 -20.59 -10.59 -1.10
N THR A 24 -20.22 -9.43 -0.54
CA THR A 24 -20.89 -8.86 0.64
C THR A 24 -21.51 -7.49 0.34
N VAL A 25 -20.69 -6.50 0.03
CA VAL A 25 -21.11 -5.09 -0.13
C VAL A 25 -21.53 -4.79 -1.56
N ALA A 26 -20.87 -5.42 -2.53
CA ALA A 26 -20.83 -5.00 -3.92
C ALA A 26 -21.60 -5.91 -4.90
N LYS A 27 -22.47 -6.79 -4.37
CA LYS A 27 -23.10 -7.90 -5.12
C LYS A 27 -23.83 -7.53 -6.41
N HIS A 28 -24.41 -6.34 -6.47
CA HIS A 28 -25.28 -5.92 -7.58
C HIS A 28 -24.88 -4.54 -8.12
N SER A 29 -23.63 -4.16 -7.93
CA SER A 29 -23.07 -2.91 -8.42
C SER A 29 -21.76 -3.15 -9.14
N ASN A 30 -21.40 -2.23 -10.03
CA ASN A 30 -20.04 -2.18 -10.56
C ASN A 30 -19.12 -1.68 -9.46
N ASN A 31 -17.97 -2.34 -9.31
CA ASN A 31 -16.99 -1.99 -8.28
C ASN A 31 -15.60 -2.03 -8.86
N VAL A 32 -14.79 -1.05 -8.47
CA VAL A 32 -13.40 -0.95 -8.84
C VAL A 32 -12.63 -0.44 -7.63
N PHE A 33 -11.47 -1.03 -7.39
CA PHE A 33 -10.50 -0.53 -6.44
C PHE A 33 -9.11 -0.92 -6.92
N SER A 34 -8.09 -0.30 -6.35
CA SER A 34 -6.69 -0.63 -6.64
C SER A 34 -6.09 -1.39 -5.46
N PRO A 35 -5.92 -2.73 -5.56
CA PRO A 35 -5.28 -3.50 -4.50
C PRO A 35 -3.88 -2.99 -4.18
N ALA A 36 -3.11 -2.58 -5.20
CA ALA A 36 -1.80 -2.00 -5.01
C ALA A 36 -1.82 -0.70 -4.18
N SER A 37 -2.87 0.12 -4.32
CA SER A 37 -3.02 1.33 -3.50
C SER A 37 -3.37 0.98 -2.04
N ILE A 38 -4.17 -0.05 -1.81
CA ILE A 38 -4.49 -0.54 -0.46
C ILE A 38 -3.22 -1.09 0.21
N THR A 39 -2.46 -1.92 -0.50
CA THR A 39 -1.17 -2.43 -0.02
C THR A 39 -0.22 -1.28 0.30
N ALA A 40 -0.12 -0.26 -0.55
CA ALA A 40 0.73 0.90 -0.30
C ALA A 40 0.43 1.58 1.05
N VAL A 41 -0.85 1.78 1.37
CA VAL A 41 -1.27 2.37 2.65
C VAL A 41 -0.93 1.45 3.83
N PHE A 42 -1.15 0.14 3.71
CA PHE A 42 -0.75 -0.81 4.75
C PHE A 42 0.77 -0.84 4.97
N THR A 43 1.57 -0.84 3.91
CA THR A 43 3.03 -0.74 4.00
C THR A 43 3.46 0.56 4.66
N MET A 44 2.79 1.68 4.35
CA MET A 44 3.04 2.96 5.00
C MET A 44 2.74 2.91 6.50
N MET A 45 1.61 2.34 6.90
CA MET A 45 1.25 2.17 8.31
C MET A 45 2.23 1.25 9.04
N ALA A 46 2.67 0.15 8.43
CA ALA A 46 3.63 -0.77 9.03
C ALA A 46 5.04 -0.18 9.16
N SER A 47 5.42 0.73 8.26
CA SER A 47 6.74 1.37 8.27
C SER A 47 6.79 2.63 9.14
N GLY A 48 5.62 3.21 9.44
CA GLY A 48 5.49 4.42 10.25
C GLY A 48 5.76 4.20 11.73
N PRO A 49 5.80 5.29 12.52
CA PRO A 49 5.92 5.22 13.96
C PRO A 49 4.69 4.52 14.56
N GLY A 50 4.88 3.48 15.36
CA GLY A 50 3.78 2.70 15.90
C GLY A 50 4.23 1.56 16.80
N SER A 51 3.25 0.81 17.32
CA SER A 51 3.54 -0.39 18.09
C SER A 51 3.91 -1.55 17.15
N SER A 52 4.85 -2.39 17.60
CA SER A 52 5.20 -3.62 16.87
C SER A 52 3.99 -4.52 16.63
N LEU A 53 2.97 -4.44 17.49
CA LEU A 53 1.73 -5.21 17.34
C LEU A 53 0.98 -4.85 16.05
N ILE A 54 0.89 -3.57 15.69
CA ILE A 54 0.20 -3.13 14.47
C ILE A 54 1.01 -3.57 13.24
N SER A 55 2.33 -3.39 13.26
CA SER A 55 3.18 -3.85 12.16
C SER A 55 3.08 -5.37 11.98
N ASP A 56 3.09 -6.15 13.06
CA ASP A 56 2.99 -7.61 13.00
C ASP A 56 1.65 -8.08 12.43
N GLN A 57 0.55 -7.41 12.79
CA GLN A 57 -0.76 -7.69 12.21
C GLN A 57 -0.81 -7.37 10.72
N ILE A 58 -0.20 -6.26 10.29
CA ILE A 58 -0.13 -5.89 8.87
C ILE A 58 0.73 -6.89 8.09
N LEU A 59 1.89 -7.29 8.63
CA LEU A 59 2.76 -8.29 8.03
C LEU A 59 2.02 -9.61 7.85
N SER A 60 1.33 -10.08 8.90
CA SER A 60 0.50 -11.28 8.84
C SER A 60 -0.61 -11.15 7.80
N PHE A 61 -1.31 -10.01 7.77
CA PHE A 61 -2.40 -9.75 6.83
C PHE A 61 -1.93 -9.77 5.37
N LEU A 62 -0.78 -9.17 5.07
CA LEU A 62 -0.20 -9.12 3.73
C LEU A 62 0.64 -10.37 3.38
N GLY A 63 0.76 -11.32 4.29
CA GLY A 63 1.59 -12.52 4.13
C GLY A 63 3.10 -12.24 4.06
N SER A 64 3.53 -11.08 4.56
CA SER A 64 4.91 -10.63 4.45
C SER A 64 5.76 -11.02 5.65
N SER A 65 7.05 -11.27 5.40
CA SER A 65 8.00 -11.71 6.42
C SER A 65 8.60 -10.56 7.24
N SER A 66 8.65 -9.35 6.69
CA SER A 66 9.28 -8.19 7.30
C SER A 66 8.81 -6.88 6.68
N ILE A 67 9.02 -5.77 7.39
CA ILE A 67 8.78 -4.42 6.86
C ILE A 67 9.65 -4.15 5.63
N ASP A 68 10.87 -4.66 5.58
CA ASP A 68 11.77 -4.52 4.43
C ASP A 68 11.21 -5.20 3.18
N GLU A 69 10.62 -6.40 3.32
CA GLU A 69 9.95 -7.09 2.22
C GLU A 69 8.72 -6.30 1.74
N LEU A 70 7.90 -5.74 2.64
CA LEU A 70 6.79 -4.85 2.28
C LEU A 70 7.29 -3.61 1.51
N ASN A 71 8.37 -2.99 1.98
CA ASN A 71 8.96 -1.81 1.35
C ASN A 71 9.57 -2.14 -0.01
N SER A 72 10.13 -3.33 -0.19
CA SER A 72 10.62 -3.80 -1.49
C SER A 72 9.48 -3.94 -2.51
N VAL A 73 8.38 -4.59 -2.11
CA VAL A 73 7.19 -4.68 -2.99
C VAL A 73 6.59 -3.31 -3.28
N PHE A 74 6.56 -2.41 -2.29
CA PHE A 74 6.11 -1.03 -2.50
C PHE A 74 6.94 -0.31 -3.57
N ARG A 75 8.27 -0.50 -3.62
CA ARG A 75 9.09 0.07 -4.71
C ARG A 75 8.66 -0.44 -6.09
N VAL A 76 8.30 -1.72 -6.21
CA VAL A 76 7.74 -2.25 -7.45
C VAL A 76 6.41 -1.57 -7.78
N ILE A 77 5.51 -1.41 -6.80
CA ILE A 77 4.24 -0.70 -6.95
C ILE A 77 4.47 0.74 -7.47
N THR A 78 5.43 1.47 -6.91
CA THR A 78 5.72 2.85 -7.37
C THR A 78 6.19 2.90 -8.83
N THR A 79 6.87 1.85 -9.30
CA THR A 79 7.29 1.74 -10.71
C THR A 79 6.08 1.49 -11.61
N VAL A 80 5.14 0.67 -11.17
CA VAL A 80 3.87 0.41 -11.89
C VAL A 80 2.97 1.65 -11.93
N PHE A 81 3.03 2.49 -10.90
CA PHE A 81 2.26 3.73 -10.80
C PHE A 81 2.83 4.90 -11.60
N ALA A 82 3.99 4.75 -12.23
CA ALA A 82 4.58 5.80 -13.06
C ALA A 82 3.66 6.16 -14.25
N ASP A 83 3.49 7.45 -14.49
CA ASP A 83 2.75 7.95 -15.66
C ASP A 83 3.52 7.63 -16.95
N GLY A 84 2.94 6.77 -17.80
CA GLY A 84 3.53 6.34 -19.05
C GLY A 84 3.12 7.16 -20.27
N SER A 85 2.32 8.22 -20.09
CA SER A 85 1.73 8.97 -21.21
C SER A 85 2.76 9.58 -22.18
N ASN A 86 3.94 9.93 -21.70
CA ASN A 86 5.03 10.50 -22.50
C ASN A 86 5.65 9.51 -23.50
N ILE A 87 5.52 8.21 -23.27
CA ILE A 87 6.01 7.14 -24.15
C ILE A 87 4.87 6.41 -24.87
N GLY A 88 3.67 6.98 -24.86
CA GLY A 88 2.46 6.38 -25.46
C GLY A 88 1.78 5.31 -24.60
N GLY A 89 2.19 5.18 -23.34
CA GLY A 89 1.53 4.33 -22.35
C GLY A 89 0.31 5.00 -21.69
N PRO A 90 -0.32 4.31 -20.72
CA PRO A 90 -1.45 4.85 -19.97
C PRO A 90 -1.06 6.06 -19.12
N THR A 91 -2.00 6.99 -18.96
CA THR A 91 -1.90 8.02 -17.92
C THR A 91 -2.28 7.42 -16.58
N ILE A 92 -1.35 7.47 -15.62
CA ILE A 92 -1.60 7.07 -14.23
C ILE A 92 -1.31 8.28 -13.33
N LYS A 93 -2.25 8.59 -12.45
CA LYS A 93 -2.11 9.60 -11.39
C LYS A 93 -2.47 8.94 -10.08
N VAL A 94 -1.63 9.17 -9.06
CA VAL A 94 -1.78 8.57 -7.74
C VAL A 94 -1.75 9.69 -6.71
N ALA A 95 -2.61 9.56 -5.71
CA ALA A 95 -2.63 10.43 -4.54
C ALA A 95 -2.54 9.54 -3.30
N ASN A 96 -1.51 9.76 -2.50
CA ASN A 96 -1.32 9.14 -1.18
C ASN A 96 -1.28 10.26 -0.14
N GLY A 97 -1.83 10.03 1.04
CA GLY A 97 -1.78 11.04 2.10
C GLY A 97 -2.17 10.49 3.45
N ALA A 98 -1.72 11.17 4.50
CA ALA A 98 -2.03 10.85 5.89
C ALA A 98 -2.39 12.11 6.68
N TRP A 99 -3.58 12.11 7.29
CA TRP A 99 -4.05 13.22 8.12
C TRP A 99 -4.12 12.79 9.58
N ILE A 100 -3.59 13.64 10.45
CA ILE A 100 -3.66 13.50 11.90
C ILE A 100 -4.33 14.73 12.50
N ASP A 101 -5.00 14.54 13.64
CA ASP A 101 -5.59 15.65 14.38
C ASP A 101 -4.52 16.67 14.81
N GLN A 102 -4.87 17.96 14.76
CA GLN A 102 -3.93 19.07 14.98
C GLN A 102 -3.37 19.13 16.40
N SER A 103 -3.99 18.44 17.37
CA SER A 103 -3.45 18.33 18.73
C SER A 103 -2.22 17.42 18.81
N PHE A 104 -1.93 16.65 17.76
CA PHE A 104 -0.76 15.77 17.69
C PHE A 104 0.32 16.35 16.77
N SER A 105 1.58 16.05 17.11
CA SER A 105 2.74 16.35 16.27
C SER A 105 3.32 15.07 15.68
N ILE A 106 3.70 15.11 14.40
CA ILE A 106 4.53 14.09 13.78
C ILE A 106 6.01 14.47 13.93
N ASP A 107 6.86 13.51 14.28
CA ASP A 107 8.29 13.74 14.33
C ASP A 107 8.88 13.87 12.91
N SER A 108 10.03 14.54 12.82
CA SER A 108 10.67 14.84 11.53
C SER A 108 11.06 13.59 10.74
N SER A 109 11.37 12.47 11.41
CA SER A 109 11.79 11.25 10.73
C SER A 109 10.61 10.55 10.06
N SER A 110 9.49 10.46 10.78
CA SER A 110 8.23 9.90 10.25
C SER A 110 7.66 10.75 9.12
N LYS A 111 7.72 12.08 9.28
CA LYS A 111 7.35 13.01 8.20
C LYS A 111 8.22 12.79 6.95
N ASN A 112 9.54 12.68 7.13
CA ASN A 112 10.47 12.44 6.03
C ASN A 112 10.18 11.10 5.32
N LEU A 113 9.88 10.05 6.08
CA LEU A 113 9.50 8.75 5.55
C LEU A 113 8.25 8.84 4.67
N PHE A 114 7.18 9.47 5.16
CA PHE A 114 5.92 9.60 4.41
C PHE A 114 6.08 10.43 3.13
N GLU A 115 6.71 11.61 3.22
CA GLU A 115 6.88 12.49 2.06
C GLU A 115 7.83 11.89 1.01
N ASN A 116 8.96 11.31 1.43
CA ASN A 116 10.02 10.96 0.48
C ASN A 116 9.94 9.53 -0.02
N PHE A 117 9.61 8.56 0.85
CA PHE A 117 9.48 7.18 0.44
C PHE A 117 8.08 6.91 -0.10
N PHE A 118 7.04 7.25 0.66
CA PHE A 118 5.65 6.95 0.28
C PHE A 118 5.02 7.95 -0.69
N LYS A 119 5.67 9.11 -0.90
CA LYS A 119 5.12 10.22 -1.69
C LYS A 119 3.71 10.60 -1.20
N ALA A 120 3.56 10.61 0.12
CA ALA A 120 2.32 10.91 0.79
C ALA A 120 2.31 12.36 1.29
N ASP A 121 1.20 13.05 1.05
CA ASP A 121 0.91 14.40 1.56
C ASP A 121 0.48 14.37 3.04
#